data_AF-A0A1Y2M061-F1
#
_entry.id   AF-A0A1Y2M061-F1
#
_cell.length_a   1.000
_cell.length_b   1.000
_cell.length_c   1.000
_cell.angle_alpha   90.00
_cell.angle_beta   90.00
_cell.angle_gamma   90.00
#
_symmetry.space_group_name_H-M   'P 1'
#
loop_
_entity.id
_entity.type
_entity.pdbx_description
1 polymer ?
#
loop_
_entity_poly.entity_id
_entity_poly.type
_entity_poly.pdbx_seq_one_letter_code
_entity_poly.pdbx_strand_id
1 'polypeptide(L)'
;MFGVVDKLFAPRGPLFNVAGIRLTKDETTELIQTCNVLARFLNIQIEAIQSLSSLPDFQAGRVIIWIQTRQIDINTHLSAIIFRTKSSACPWINEFSDARTALDGKVRTINKFSAVNGWVPGARVYWSCMIETYEWLLPLTLRLREESEEALQEQEQQ
;
A
#
# COMPACT_ATOMS: atom_id res chain seq x y z
N MET A 1 -45.18 14.67 7.34
CA MET A 1 -43.88 15.23 6.89
C MET A 1 -42.76 14.31 7.37
N PHE A 2 -42.67 13.09 6.82
CA PHE A 2 -41.75 12.02 7.26
C PHE A 2 -41.09 11.29 6.06
N GLY A 3 -40.80 12.03 4.97
CA GLY A 3 -40.37 11.40 3.70
C GLY A 3 -38.88 11.52 3.36
N VAL A 4 -38.05 12.09 4.24
CA VAL A 4 -36.66 12.49 3.88
C VAL A 4 -35.59 11.70 4.63
N VAL A 5 -35.92 11.01 5.73
CA VAL A 5 -34.91 10.29 6.54
C VAL A 5 -34.60 8.90 5.99
N ASP A 6 -35.56 8.23 5.35
CA ASP A 6 -35.37 6.87 4.81
C ASP A 6 -34.41 6.79 3.60
N LYS A 7 -34.06 7.92 2.98
CA LYS A 7 -33.04 7.98 1.91
C LYS A 7 -31.61 8.15 2.44
N LEU A 8 -31.42 8.46 3.73
CA LEU A 8 -30.09 8.60 4.33
C LEU A 8 -29.45 7.26 4.67
N PHE A 9 -30.26 6.19 4.78
CA PHE A 9 -29.80 4.84 5.08
C PHE A 9 -30.17 3.91 3.93
N ALA A 10 -29.59 4.15 2.74
CA ALA A 10 -29.62 3.12 1.71
C ALA A 10 -29.07 1.82 2.33
N PRO A 11 -29.82 0.70 2.28
CA PRO A 11 -29.36 -0.55 2.86
C PRO A 11 -28.00 -0.88 2.26
N ARG A 12 -27.03 -1.16 3.13
CA ARG A 12 -25.69 -1.59 2.70
C ARG A 12 -25.88 -2.80 1.78
N GLY A 13 -25.18 -2.80 0.65
CA GLY A 13 -25.23 -3.90 -0.31
C GLY A 13 -24.94 -5.24 0.37
N PRO A 14 -25.34 -6.36 -0.26
CA PRO A 14 -25.06 -7.67 0.28
C PRO A 14 -23.56 -7.85 0.53
N LEU A 15 -23.22 -8.30 1.74
CA LEU A 15 -21.87 -8.67 2.11
C LEU A 15 -21.59 -10.11 1.71
N PHE A 16 -20.40 -10.37 1.20
CA PHE A 16 -19.89 -11.71 0.92
C PHE A 16 -18.47 -11.84 1.45
N ASN A 17 -17.98 -13.08 1.51
CA ASN A 17 -16.65 -13.36 2.03
C ASN A 17 -15.62 -13.27 0.89
N VAL A 18 -14.62 -12.43 1.07
CA VAL A 18 -13.55 -12.13 0.10
C VAL A 18 -12.23 -12.29 0.81
N ALA A 19 -11.46 -13.33 0.49
CA ALA A 19 -10.19 -13.61 1.16
C ALA A 19 -10.30 -13.62 2.72
N GLY A 20 -11.41 -14.08 3.26
CA GLY A 20 -11.70 -14.07 4.71
C GLY A 20 -12.22 -12.72 5.26
N ILE A 21 -12.56 -11.76 4.40
CA ILE A 21 -13.06 -10.43 4.73
C ILE A 21 -14.52 -10.31 4.29
N ARG A 22 -15.40 -9.80 5.16
CA ARG A 22 -16.78 -9.50 4.77
C ARG A 22 -16.86 -8.14 4.09
N LEU A 23 -17.04 -8.13 2.77
CA LEU A 23 -17.08 -6.92 1.95
C LEU A 23 -18.31 -6.92 1.04
N THR A 24 -18.77 -5.72 0.67
CA THR A 24 -19.69 -5.50 -0.45
C THR A 24 -18.94 -5.54 -1.77
N LYS A 25 -19.67 -5.64 -2.89
CA LYS A 25 -19.08 -5.69 -4.24
C LYS A 25 -18.25 -4.43 -4.53
N ASP A 26 -18.76 -3.28 -4.11
CA ASP A 26 -18.08 -1.99 -4.28
C ASP A 26 -16.79 -1.94 -3.44
N GLU A 27 -16.85 -2.40 -2.20
CA GLU A 27 -15.67 -2.44 -1.32
C GLU A 27 -14.58 -3.39 -1.82
N THR A 28 -14.97 -4.55 -2.37
CA THR A 28 -14.08 -5.51 -3.02
C THR A 28 -13.45 -4.92 -4.27
N THR A 29 -14.23 -4.27 -5.12
CA THR A 29 -13.74 -3.60 -6.33
C THR A 29 -12.72 -2.51 -5.97
N GLU A 30 -13.00 -1.72 -4.94
CA GLU A 30 -12.10 -0.69 -4.45
C GLU A 30 -10.83 -1.28 -3.82
N LEU A 31 -10.93 -2.43 -3.13
CA LEU A 31 -9.77 -3.15 -2.61
C LEU A 31 -8.85 -3.62 -3.75
N ILE A 32 -9.42 -4.23 -4.80
CA ILE A 32 -8.69 -4.65 -6.01
C ILE A 32 -7.97 -3.45 -6.65
N GLN A 33 -8.68 -2.33 -6.83
CA GLN A 33 -8.09 -1.10 -7.37
C GLN A 33 -6.95 -0.58 -6.49
N THR A 34 -7.13 -0.58 -5.17
CA THR A 34 -6.10 -0.16 -4.21
C THR A 34 -4.87 -1.05 -4.30
N CYS A 35 -5.04 -2.38 -4.38
CA CYS A 35 -3.94 -3.32 -4.56
C CYS A 35 -3.20 -3.09 -5.89
N ASN A 36 -3.93 -2.87 -6.99
CA ASN A 36 -3.32 -2.57 -8.29
C ASN A 36 -2.48 -1.29 -8.27
N VAL A 37 -2.98 -0.22 -7.65
CA VAL A 37 -2.24 1.04 -7.51
C VAL A 37 -1.00 0.85 -6.63
N LEU A 38 -1.16 0.16 -5.49
CA LEU A 38 -0.04 -0.11 -4.59
C LEU A 38 1.04 -0.95 -5.28
N ALA A 39 0.70 -2.05 -5.95
CA ALA A 39 1.65 -2.90 -6.66
C ALA A 39 2.43 -2.11 -7.72
N ARG A 40 1.75 -1.26 -8.49
CA ARG A 40 2.41 -0.35 -9.45
C ARG A 40 3.37 0.61 -8.76
N PHE A 41 2.97 1.21 -7.64
CA PHE A 41 3.84 2.13 -6.90
C PHE A 41 5.06 1.44 -6.33
N LEU A 42 4.92 0.22 -5.80
CA LEU A 42 6.04 -0.57 -5.29
C LEU A 42 7.06 -0.86 -6.39
N ASN A 43 6.63 -1.31 -7.58
CA ASN A 43 7.54 -1.56 -8.71
C ASN A 43 8.35 -0.32 -9.11
N ILE A 44 7.67 0.80 -9.35
CA ILE A 44 8.36 2.03 -9.77
C ILE A 44 9.28 2.55 -8.65
N GLN A 45 8.88 2.40 -7.38
CA GLN A 45 9.68 2.80 -6.23
C GLN A 45 10.96 1.97 -6.11
N ILE A 46 10.89 0.65 -6.31
CA ILE A 46 12.04 -0.25 -6.31
C ILE A 46 13.05 0.20 -7.39
N GLU A 47 12.59 0.38 -8.63
CA GLU A 47 13.44 0.82 -9.75
C GLU A 47 14.11 2.17 -9.47
N ALA A 48 13.36 3.14 -8.94
CA ALA A 48 13.87 4.46 -8.63
C ALA A 48 14.97 4.40 -7.55
N ILE A 49 14.79 3.60 -6.50
CA ILE A 49 15.79 3.43 -5.45
C ILE A 49 17.03 2.73 -5.99
N GLN A 50 16.87 1.68 -6.81
CA GLN A 50 17.99 0.98 -7.42
C GLN A 50 18.84 1.92 -8.29
N SER A 51 18.18 2.80 -9.04
CA SER A 51 18.86 3.81 -9.87
C SER A 51 19.60 4.90 -9.05
N LEU A 52 19.24 5.10 -7.78
CA LEU A 52 19.75 6.22 -6.98
C LEU A 52 21.28 6.21 -6.84
N SER A 53 21.88 5.01 -6.78
CA SER A 53 23.33 4.84 -6.64
C SER A 53 24.14 5.32 -7.85
N SER A 54 23.56 5.27 -9.06
CA SER A 54 24.26 5.60 -10.32
C SER A 54 24.08 7.05 -10.76
N LEU A 55 23.15 7.79 -10.17
CA LEU A 55 22.86 9.16 -10.56
C LEU A 55 23.93 10.14 -10.05
N PRO A 56 24.22 11.22 -10.79
CA PRO A 56 24.96 12.37 -10.25
C PRO A 56 24.16 13.11 -9.16
N ASP A 57 24.84 13.80 -8.23
CA ASP A 57 24.20 14.44 -7.06
C ASP A 57 23.09 15.44 -7.42
N PHE A 58 23.28 16.24 -8.48
CA PHE A 58 22.28 17.20 -8.94
C PHE A 58 20.98 16.55 -9.44
N GLN A 59 21.05 15.30 -9.93
CA GLN A 59 19.88 14.51 -10.33
C GLN A 59 19.32 13.72 -9.15
N ALA A 60 20.20 13.19 -8.29
CA ALA A 60 19.84 12.40 -7.12
C ALA A 60 18.87 13.17 -6.20
N GLY A 61 19.09 14.47 -5.98
CA GLY A 61 18.16 15.29 -5.17
C GLY A 61 16.72 15.25 -5.68
N ARG A 62 16.51 15.40 -6.99
CA ARG A 62 15.15 15.34 -7.59
C ARG A 62 14.52 13.96 -7.44
N VAL A 63 15.31 12.91 -7.66
CA VAL A 63 14.86 11.52 -7.51
C VAL A 63 14.51 11.21 -6.05
N ILE A 64 15.28 11.71 -5.09
CA ILE A 64 14.98 11.51 -3.66
C ILE A 64 13.66 12.18 -3.26
N ILE A 65 13.38 13.41 -3.72
CA ILE A 65 12.06 14.05 -3.51
C ILE A 65 10.94 13.19 -4.09
N TRP A 66 11.14 12.66 -5.30
CA TRP A 66 10.15 11.81 -5.96
C TRP A 66 9.91 10.51 -5.16
N ILE A 67 10.98 9.86 -4.71
CA ILE A 67 10.93 8.66 -3.84
C ILE A 67 10.19 8.97 -2.53
N GLN A 68 10.48 10.11 -1.90
CA GLN A 68 9.82 10.53 -0.65
C GLN A 68 8.33 10.81 -0.86
N THR A 69 7.97 11.49 -1.94
CA THR A 69 6.56 11.77 -2.27
C THR A 69 5.81 10.46 -2.50
N ARG A 70 6.39 9.55 -3.29
CA ARG A 70 5.80 8.25 -3.55
C ARG A 70 5.66 7.39 -2.29
N GLN A 71 6.59 7.50 -1.34
CA GLN A 71 6.50 6.80 -0.06
C GLN A 71 5.25 7.21 0.73
N ILE A 72 4.83 8.47 0.65
CA ILE A 72 3.59 8.95 1.27
C ILE A 72 2.38 8.29 0.59
N ASP A 73 2.38 8.19 -0.74
CA ASP A 73 1.33 7.51 -1.49
C ASP A 73 1.24 6.02 -1.14
N ILE A 74 2.39 5.33 -1.10
CA ILE A 74 2.50 3.92 -0.69
C ILE A 74 1.90 3.74 0.71
N ASN A 75 2.28 4.58 1.68
CA ASN A 75 1.76 4.51 3.04
C ASN A 75 0.25 4.78 3.11
N THR A 76 -0.27 5.63 2.23
CA THR A 76 -1.70 5.93 2.12
C THR A 76 -2.48 4.72 1.64
N HIS A 77 -2.05 4.09 0.54
CA HIS A 77 -2.70 2.89 0.01
C HIS A 77 -2.55 1.69 0.96
N LEU A 78 -1.39 1.53 1.58
CA LEU A 78 -1.16 0.50 2.59
C LEU A 78 -2.10 0.67 3.79
N SER A 79 -2.29 1.90 4.26
CA SER A 79 -3.25 2.20 5.33
C SER A 79 -4.69 1.89 4.92
N ALA A 80 -5.06 2.16 3.67
CA ALA A 80 -6.38 1.83 3.14
C ALA A 80 -6.61 0.31 3.09
N ILE A 81 -5.62 -0.47 2.68
CA ILE A 81 -5.67 -1.94 2.70
C ILE A 81 -5.84 -2.44 4.14
N ILE A 82 -4.98 -2.00 5.08
CA ILE A 82 -5.08 -2.39 6.50
C ILE A 82 -6.46 -2.09 7.07
N PHE A 83 -7.02 -0.92 6.75
CA PHE A 83 -8.35 -0.55 7.22
C PHE A 83 -9.45 -1.49 6.69
N ARG A 84 -9.37 -1.90 5.42
CA ARG A 84 -10.34 -2.80 4.78
C ARG A 84 -10.18 -4.25 5.22
N THR A 85 -8.96 -4.69 5.52
CA THR A 85 -8.67 -6.05 5.99
C THR A 85 -8.82 -6.20 7.51
N LYS A 86 -9.17 -5.15 8.24
CA LYS A 86 -9.20 -5.15 9.71
C LYS A 86 -10.09 -6.22 10.34
N SER A 87 -11.16 -6.58 9.65
CA SER A 87 -12.14 -7.59 10.11
C SER A 87 -11.89 -8.96 9.48
N SER A 88 -10.74 -9.15 8.84
CA SER A 88 -10.40 -10.43 8.23
C SER A 88 -10.20 -11.51 9.29
N ALA A 89 -10.66 -12.72 8.99
CA ALA A 89 -10.25 -13.93 9.71
C ALA A 89 -8.87 -14.44 9.28
N CYS A 90 -8.31 -13.89 8.19
CA CYS A 90 -7.00 -14.23 7.63
C CYS A 90 -5.90 -13.28 8.16
N PRO A 91 -4.61 -13.64 8.07
CA PRO A 91 -3.50 -12.88 8.65
C PRO A 91 -3.18 -11.56 7.94
N TRP A 92 -3.96 -11.12 6.95
CA TRP A 92 -3.71 -9.93 6.14
C TRP A 92 -3.41 -8.68 6.96
N ILE A 93 -4.24 -8.41 7.97
CA ILE A 93 -4.07 -7.22 8.81
C ILE A 93 -2.68 -7.21 9.47
N ASN A 94 -2.21 -8.37 9.92
CA ASN A 94 -0.90 -8.51 10.56
C ASN A 94 0.21 -8.31 9.53
N GLU A 95 0.14 -9.02 8.40
CA GLU A 95 1.15 -8.93 7.34
C GLU A 95 1.31 -7.48 6.84
N PHE A 96 0.23 -6.79 6.49
CA PHE A 96 0.29 -5.41 6.03
C PHE A 96 0.71 -4.42 7.13
N SER A 97 0.31 -4.65 8.39
CA SER A 97 0.70 -3.80 9.51
C SER A 97 2.19 -3.95 9.88
N ASP A 98 2.72 -5.16 9.76
CA ASP A 98 4.14 -5.45 9.99
C ASP A 98 5.00 -4.76 8.93
N ALA A 99 4.62 -4.86 7.64
CA ALA A 99 5.29 -4.11 6.58
C ALA A 99 5.26 -2.60 6.83
N ARG A 100 4.09 -2.05 7.20
CA ARG A 100 3.97 -0.62 7.50
C ARG A 100 4.90 -0.21 8.63
N THR A 101 4.93 -0.98 9.71
CA THR A 101 5.79 -0.73 10.87
C THR A 101 7.26 -0.77 10.50
N ALA A 102 7.66 -1.75 9.66
CA ALA A 102 9.02 -1.85 9.14
C ALA A 102 9.40 -0.64 8.27
N LEU A 103 8.53 -0.23 7.34
CA LEU A 103 8.73 0.97 6.50
C LEU A 103 8.88 2.23 7.36
N ASP A 104 8.01 2.44 8.34
CA ASP A 104 8.07 3.60 9.23
C ASP A 104 9.35 3.61 10.10
N GLY A 105 9.84 2.43 10.50
CA GLY A 105 11.14 2.26 11.15
C GLY A 105 12.31 2.65 10.25
N LYS A 106 12.29 2.21 8.99
CA LYS A 106 13.32 2.50 7.99
C LYS A 106 13.33 3.99 7.62
N VAL A 107 12.16 4.63 7.42
CA VAL A 107 12.05 6.09 7.17
C VAL A 107 12.65 6.91 8.33
N ARG A 108 12.38 6.53 9.59
CA ARG A 108 12.98 7.20 10.76
C ARG A 108 14.50 7.09 10.75
N THR A 109 15.02 5.92 10.39
CA THR A 109 16.47 5.70 10.28
C THR A 109 17.10 6.55 9.17
N ILE A 110 16.48 6.59 7.98
CA ILE A 110 16.91 7.45 6.86
C ILE A 110 16.97 8.91 7.31
N ASN A 111 15.89 9.43 7.91
CA ASN A 111 15.83 10.81 8.38
C ASN A 111 16.89 11.14 9.42
N LYS A 112 17.09 10.25 10.40
CA LYS A 112 18.13 10.42 11.43
C LYS A 112 19.53 10.50 10.82
N PHE A 113 19.83 9.65 9.84
CA PHE A 113 21.15 9.62 9.23
C PHE A 113 21.37 10.79 8.25
N SER A 114 20.35 11.13 7.46
CA SER A 114 20.36 12.30 6.56
C SER A 114 20.54 13.62 7.31
N ALA A 115 20.04 13.74 8.54
CA ALA A 115 20.25 14.92 9.39
C ALA A 115 21.73 15.13 9.76
N VAL A 116 22.51 14.05 9.86
CA VAL A 116 23.93 14.10 10.26
C VAL A 116 24.86 14.20 9.04
N ASN A 117 24.57 13.44 7.99
CA ASN A 117 25.49 13.23 6.85
C ASN A 117 25.10 14.00 5.59
N GLY A 118 24.04 14.79 5.67
CA GLY A 118 23.43 15.43 4.52
C GLY A 118 22.42 14.52 3.83
N TRP A 119 21.47 15.17 3.17
CA TRP A 119 20.28 14.49 2.64
C TRP A 119 20.60 13.51 1.52
N VAL A 120 21.42 13.89 0.52
CA VAL A 120 21.79 13.02 -0.61
C VAL A 120 22.69 11.85 -0.18
N PRO A 121 23.81 12.06 0.56
CA PRO A 121 24.63 10.94 1.02
C PRO A 121 23.86 9.95 1.90
N GLY A 122 23.05 10.46 2.84
CA GLY A 122 22.25 9.60 3.71
C GLY A 122 21.18 8.80 2.95
N ALA A 123 20.56 9.44 1.96
CA ALA A 123 19.59 8.79 1.08
C ALA A 123 20.22 7.61 0.31
N ARG A 124 21.40 7.80 -0.31
CA ARG A 124 22.06 6.74 -1.09
C ARG A 124 22.39 5.50 -0.26
N VAL A 125 22.75 5.68 1.00
CA VAL A 125 23.13 4.58 1.90
C VAL A 125 21.90 3.81 2.36
N TYR A 126 20.82 4.49 2.74
CA TYR A 126 19.73 3.87 3.49
C TYR A 126 18.44 3.63 2.69
N TRP A 127 18.20 4.28 1.55
CA TRP A 127 16.99 3.99 0.76
C TRP A 127 16.99 2.57 0.19
N SER A 128 18.15 2.01 -0.14
CA SER A 128 18.27 0.63 -0.61
C SER A 128 17.70 -0.39 0.40
N CYS A 129 17.77 -0.09 1.69
CA CYS A 129 17.18 -0.93 2.74
C CYS A 129 15.66 -1.04 2.63
N MET A 130 14.97 -0.09 1.97
CA MET A 130 13.52 -0.14 1.77
C MET A 130 13.11 -1.22 0.76
N ILE A 131 13.98 -1.55 -0.20
CA ILE A 131 13.69 -2.47 -1.31
C ILE A 131 13.20 -3.81 -0.79
N GLU A 132 13.89 -4.41 0.17
CA GLU A 132 13.50 -5.70 0.78
C GLU A 132 12.04 -5.69 1.27
N THR A 133 11.60 -4.62 1.92
CA THR A 133 10.21 -4.53 2.42
C THR A 133 9.23 -4.34 1.28
N TYR A 134 9.60 -3.63 0.21
CA TYR A 134 8.74 -3.52 -0.98
C TYR A 134 8.65 -4.83 -1.76
N GLU A 135 9.77 -5.54 -1.93
CA GLU A 135 9.85 -6.86 -2.57
C GLU A 135 9.05 -7.90 -1.80
N TRP A 136 8.96 -7.78 -0.47
CA TRP A 136 8.08 -8.59 0.36
C TRP A 136 6.60 -8.18 0.22
N LEU A 137 6.32 -6.87 0.22
CA LEU A 137 4.96 -6.34 0.18
C LEU A 137 4.27 -6.53 -1.19
N LEU A 138 5.05 -6.55 -2.27
CA LEU A 138 4.54 -6.70 -3.64
C LEU A 138 3.79 -8.02 -3.86
N PRO A 139 4.37 -9.21 -3.66
CA PRO A 139 3.66 -10.47 -3.83
C PRO A 139 2.47 -10.60 -2.87
N LEU A 140 2.57 -10.05 -1.65
CA LEU A 140 1.46 -10.00 -0.72
C LEU A 140 0.27 -9.19 -1.27
N THR A 141 0.56 -8.03 -1.86
CA THR A 141 -0.44 -7.15 -2.49
C THR A 141 -1.09 -7.83 -3.70
N LEU A 142 -0.31 -8.54 -4.51
CA LEU A 142 -0.81 -9.28 -5.67
C LEU A 142 -1.68 -10.47 -5.25
N ARG A 143 -1.28 -11.22 -4.21
CA ARG A 143 -2.07 -12.33 -3.66
C ARG A 143 -3.45 -11.85 -3.18
N LEU A 144 -3.49 -10.77 -2.40
CA LEU A 144 -4.76 -10.21 -1.92
C LEU A 144 -5.65 -9.76 -3.09
N ARG A 145 -5.07 -9.18 -4.15
CA ARG A 145 -5.81 -8.81 -5.36
C ARG A 145 -6.42 -10.04 -6.03
N GLU A 146 -5.62 -11.07 -6.27
CA GLU A 146 -6.05 -12.31 -6.95
C GLU A 146 -7.18 -13.00 -6.18
N GLU A 147 -7.02 -13.20 -4.87
CA GLU A 147 -8.08 -13.78 -4.03
C GLU A 147 -9.34 -12.90 -4.00
N SER A 148 -9.21 -11.58 -4.15
CA SER A 148 -10.36 -10.68 -4.22
C SER A 148 -11.08 -10.73 -5.57
N GLU A 149 -10.32 -10.89 -6.66
CA GLU A 149 -10.87 -11.04 -8.02
C GLU A 149 -11.61 -12.37 -8.15
N GLU A 150 -11.06 -13.47 -7.63
CA GLU A 150 -11.69 -14.78 -7.59
C GLU A 150 -13.03 -14.74 -6.84
N ALA A 151 -13.03 -14.18 -5.62
CA ALA A 151 -14.25 -14.07 -4.82
C ALA A 151 -15.34 -13.21 -5.50
N LEU A 152 -14.94 -12.19 -6.27
CA LEU A 152 -15.88 -11.37 -7.02
C LEU A 152 -16.50 -12.14 -8.20
N GLN A 153 -15.69 -12.93 -8.92
CA GLN A 153 -16.17 -13.77 -10.03
C GLN A 153 -17.12 -14.87 -9.54
N GLU A 154 -16.82 -15.50 -8.39
CA GLU A 154 -17.70 -16.50 -7.77
C GLU A 154 -19.07 -15.92 -7.41
N GLN A 155 -19.10 -14.68 -6.92
CA GLN A 155 -20.35 -13.99 -6.59
C GLN A 155 -21.19 -13.72 -7.84
N GLU A 156 -20.57 -13.38 -8.97
CA GLU A 156 -21.28 -13.08 -10.23
C GLU A 156 -21.88 -14.32 -10.91
N GLN A 157 -21.46 -15.51 -10.50
CA GLN A 157 -21.95 -16.80 -11.03
C GLN A 157 -23.10 -17.40 -10.19
N GLN A 158 -23.43 -16.81 -9.04
CA GLN A 158 -24.53 -17.23 -8.15
C GLN A 158 -25.80 -16.42 -8.39
#